data_AF-A0A9P8NBR9-F1
#
_entry.id   AF-A0A9P8NBR9-F1
#
_cell.length_a   1.000
_cell.length_b   1.000
_cell.length_c   1.000
_cell.angle_alpha   90.00
_cell.angle_beta   90.00
_cell.angle_gamma   90.00
#
_symmetry.space_group_name_H-M   'P 1'
#
loop_
_entity.id
_entity.type
_entity.pdbx_description
1 polymer ?
#
loop_
_entity_poly.entity_id
_entity_poly.type
_entity_poly.pdbx_seq_one_letter_code
_entity_poly.pdbx_strand_id
1 'polypeptide(L)'
;MGSSLDRPVIRHPDLQPNNVLISDANEVVGLVDWQHCTILPLGLAAGIPKYFQNYGDPDSEKLIEPRIDLPSNFETLPESDQFAIREAIRKRLVHFLYAAFTKRLNEEHYDAMFDESAILHQRLFKSAGSPWEGDSITLKADMIRAVQCWTSLISAHSVGYGRETCSTPTVTYPDRVVRDILALDARQREADVAMDQMRDVLGIDILGWVPNDEYETAKEKARELKAKMLDAAETDEDRIGIQNHFPFDDFDENS
;
A
#
# COMPACT_ATOMS: atom_id res chain seq x y z
N MET A 1 21.40 26.58 1.51
CA MET A 1 21.43 25.18 2.01
C MET A 1 20.13 24.53 1.56
N GLY A 2 20.17 23.30 1.06
CA GLY A 2 18.96 22.59 0.60
C GLY A 2 18.02 22.26 1.76
N SER A 3 16.76 21.92 1.46
CA SER A 3 15.82 21.42 2.46
C SER A 3 16.35 20.11 3.06
N SER A 4 16.01 19.78 4.31
CA SER A 4 16.36 18.48 4.91
C SER A 4 15.85 17.30 4.05
N LEU A 5 14.73 17.51 3.35
CA LEU A 5 14.14 16.55 2.41
C LEU A 5 15.03 16.24 1.20
N ASP A 6 15.91 17.17 0.79
CA ASP A 6 16.80 17.00 -0.36
C ASP A 6 18.09 16.24 0.01
N ARG A 7 18.32 15.97 1.30
CA ARG A 7 19.53 15.31 1.78
C ARG A 7 19.59 13.88 1.24
N PRO A 8 20.71 13.45 0.62
CA PRO A 8 20.86 12.07 0.19
C PRO A 8 20.90 11.13 1.40
N VAL A 9 20.09 10.09 1.36
CA VAL A 9 20.05 9.03 2.36
C VAL A 9 20.13 7.66 1.68
N ILE A 10 20.61 6.68 2.44
CA ILE A 10 20.60 5.28 2.06
C ILE A 10 19.65 4.55 3.01
N ARG A 11 18.78 3.70 2.46
CA ARG A 11 17.85 2.86 3.22
C ARG A 11 17.89 1.44 2.66
N HIS A 12 17.63 0.48 3.54
CA HIS A 12 17.54 -0.91 3.13
C HIS A 12 16.42 -1.06 2.09
N PRO A 13 16.70 -1.63 0.90
CA PRO A 13 15.73 -1.69 -0.20
C PRO A 13 14.55 -2.62 0.10
N ASP A 14 14.80 -3.68 0.88
CA ASP A 14 13.77 -4.68 1.23
C ASP A 14 13.93 -5.18 2.68
N LEU A 15 13.50 -4.36 3.64
CA LEU A 15 13.64 -4.68 5.07
C LEU A 15 12.54 -5.67 5.52
N GLN A 16 12.62 -6.90 5.02
CA GLN A 16 11.77 -8.01 5.41
C GLN A 16 12.42 -8.85 6.54
N PRO A 17 11.65 -9.65 7.30
CA PRO A 17 12.18 -10.43 8.42
C PRO A 17 13.37 -11.34 8.05
N ASN A 18 13.34 -11.95 6.87
CA ASN A 18 14.41 -12.84 6.39
C ASN A 18 15.75 -12.10 6.16
N ASN A 19 15.71 -10.77 6.03
CA ASN A 19 16.89 -9.93 5.82
C ASN A 19 17.44 -9.36 7.15
N VAL A 20 16.87 -9.74 8.29
CA VAL A 20 17.31 -9.33 9.63
C VAL A 20 17.92 -10.52 10.35
N LEU A 21 19.22 -10.42 10.68
CA LEU A 21 19.92 -11.45 11.43
C LEU A 21 19.72 -11.23 12.93
N ILE A 22 19.29 -12.28 13.63
CA ILE A 22 19.02 -12.28 15.07
C ILE A 22 19.96 -13.27 15.77
N SER A 23 20.54 -12.87 16.90
CA SER A 23 21.34 -13.77 17.76
C SER A 23 20.47 -14.67 18.63
N ASP A 24 21.07 -15.68 19.27
CA ASP A 24 20.40 -16.52 20.26
C ASP A 24 19.85 -15.71 21.47
N ALA A 25 20.35 -14.49 21.68
CA ALA A 25 19.89 -13.55 22.71
C ALA A 25 18.74 -12.64 22.25
N ASN A 26 18.17 -12.86 21.06
CA ASN A 26 17.15 -12.02 20.42
C ASN A 26 17.62 -10.58 20.10
N GLU A 27 18.90 -10.40 19.81
CA GLU A 27 19.45 -9.11 19.40
C GLU A 27 19.64 -9.03 17.89
N VAL A 28 19.37 -7.87 17.29
CA VAL A 28 19.66 -7.63 15.87
C VAL A 28 21.18 -7.52 15.69
N VAL A 29 21.78 -8.48 14.99
CA VAL A 29 23.24 -8.53 14.76
C VAL A 29 23.65 -8.10 13.36
N GLY A 30 22.71 -8.00 12.42
CA GLY A 30 23.02 -7.54 11.07
C GLY A 30 21.81 -7.43 10.16
N LEU A 31 22.00 -6.71 9.06
CA LEU A 31 21.06 -6.61 7.95
C LEU A 31 21.77 -7.09 6.68
N VAL A 32 21.15 -8.01 5.95
CA VAL A 32 21.68 -8.58 4.71
C VAL A 32 20.80 -8.20 3.53
N ASP A 33 21.22 -8.54 2.31
CA ASP A 33 20.43 -8.31 1.09
C ASP A 33 20.29 -6.83 0.69
N TRP A 34 21.42 -6.12 0.70
CA TRP A 34 21.52 -4.72 0.26
C TRP A 34 21.59 -4.56 -1.28
N GLN A 35 21.36 -5.64 -2.04
CA GLN A 35 21.30 -5.54 -3.51
C GLN A 35 20.18 -4.59 -3.92
N HIS A 36 20.39 -3.84 -5.00
CA HIS A 36 19.46 -2.80 -5.49
C HIS A 36 19.25 -1.61 -4.54
N CYS A 37 20.06 -1.46 -3.49
CA CYS A 37 20.03 -0.27 -2.66
C CYS A 37 20.37 0.98 -3.49
N THR A 38 19.59 2.05 -3.31
CA THR A 38 19.75 3.32 -4.00
C THR A 38 19.95 4.45 -3.00
N ILE A 39 20.67 5.48 -3.44
CA ILE A 39 20.77 6.75 -2.70
C ILE A 39 19.68 7.66 -3.25
N LEU A 40 18.75 8.06 -2.40
CA LEU A 40 17.63 8.94 -2.75
C LEU A 40 17.58 10.13 -1.79
N PRO A 41 16.99 11.27 -2.19
CA PRO A 41 16.61 12.33 -1.26
C PRO A 41 15.74 11.77 -0.12
N LEU A 42 15.90 12.28 1.10
CA LEU A 42 15.10 11.87 2.26
C LEU A 42 13.59 11.94 1.96
N GLY A 43 13.13 12.98 1.28
CA GLY A 43 11.72 13.12 0.90
C GLY A 43 11.20 12.02 -0.03
N LEU A 44 12.07 11.33 -0.79
CA LEU A 44 11.67 10.17 -1.61
C LEU A 44 11.85 8.84 -0.89
N ALA A 45 12.81 8.75 0.03
CA ALA A 45 13.13 7.52 0.75
C ALA A 45 12.35 7.34 2.06
N ALA A 46 11.77 8.42 2.59
CA ALA A 46 11.06 8.42 3.85
C ALA A 46 9.77 7.58 3.79
N GLY A 47 9.52 6.83 4.86
CA GLY A 47 8.39 5.91 4.91
C GLY A 47 8.57 4.84 5.98
N ILE A 48 7.51 4.08 6.20
CA ILE A 48 7.50 2.88 7.04
C ILE A 48 7.75 1.67 6.12
N PRO A 49 8.73 0.78 6.41
CA PRO A 49 8.99 -0.39 5.59
C PRO A 49 7.77 -1.29 5.43
N LYS A 50 7.65 -1.98 4.29
CA LYS A 50 6.48 -2.81 3.92
C LYS A 50 6.05 -3.82 5.00
N TYR A 51 7.02 -4.45 5.67
CA TYR A 51 6.74 -5.47 6.70
C TYR A 51 6.45 -4.89 8.10
N PHE A 52 6.60 -3.58 8.24
CA PHE A 52 6.36 -2.83 9.48
C PHE A 52 5.13 -1.93 9.36
N GLN A 53 4.71 -1.61 8.14
CA GLN A 53 3.55 -0.76 7.88
C GLN A 53 2.23 -1.56 7.93
N ASN A 54 1.14 -0.84 8.15
CA ASN A 54 -0.22 -1.36 8.26
C ASN A 54 -1.21 -0.30 7.74
N TYR A 55 -0.84 0.37 6.63
CA TYR A 55 -1.71 1.33 5.95
C TYR A 55 -2.99 0.62 5.46
N GLY A 56 -4.12 1.32 5.46
CA GLY A 56 -5.45 0.74 5.24
C GLY A 56 -6.17 0.35 6.53
N ASP A 57 -5.48 0.25 7.68
CA ASP A 57 -6.10 0.11 8.99
C ASP A 57 -6.33 1.52 9.62
N PRO A 58 -7.59 1.93 9.87
CA PRO A 58 -7.89 3.29 10.33
C PRO A 58 -7.24 3.68 11.66
N ASP A 59 -6.99 2.71 12.54
CA ASP A 59 -6.35 2.96 13.84
C ASP A 59 -4.85 3.17 13.67
N SER A 60 -4.21 2.37 12.80
CA SER A 60 -2.79 2.49 12.46
C SER A 60 -2.50 3.82 11.75
N GLU A 61 -3.34 4.23 10.80
CA GLU A 61 -3.17 5.51 10.08
C GLU A 61 -3.28 6.73 11.00
N LYS A 62 -4.11 6.63 12.05
CA LYS A 62 -4.24 7.67 13.09
C LYS A 62 -3.17 7.57 14.18
N LEU A 63 -2.28 6.59 14.09
CA LEU A 63 -1.28 6.27 15.11
C LEU A 63 -1.92 6.14 16.50
N ILE A 64 -3.09 5.49 16.58
CA ILE A 64 -3.74 5.20 17.86
C ILE A 64 -2.91 4.12 18.56
N GLU A 65 -2.66 4.31 19.86
CA GLU A 65 -1.97 3.31 20.66
C GLU A 65 -2.74 1.98 20.62
N PRO A 66 -2.12 0.90 20.13
CA PRO A 66 -2.84 -0.34 19.89
C PRO A 66 -3.13 -1.07 21.20
N ARG A 67 -4.36 -1.55 21.32
CA ARG A 67 -4.74 -2.43 22.42
C ARG A 67 -4.10 -3.81 22.22
N ILE A 68 -3.37 -4.27 23.23
CA ILE A 68 -2.69 -5.58 23.23
C ILE A 68 -3.49 -6.67 23.94
N ASP A 69 -4.61 -6.32 24.58
CA ASP A 69 -5.46 -7.27 25.29
C ASP A 69 -6.16 -8.20 24.29
N LEU A 70 -6.06 -9.50 24.55
CA LEU A 70 -6.81 -10.50 23.79
C LEU A 70 -8.29 -10.46 24.19
N PRO A 71 -9.21 -10.75 23.26
CA PRO A 71 -10.64 -10.84 23.58
C PRO A 71 -10.88 -11.98 24.59
N SER A 72 -11.90 -11.83 25.43
CA SER A 72 -12.18 -12.77 26.53
C SER A 72 -12.48 -14.19 26.06
N ASN A 73 -12.95 -14.36 24.82
CA ASN A 73 -13.23 -15.65 24.18
C ASN A 73 -12.07 -16.16 23.32
N PHE A 74 -10.89 -15.54 23.34
CA PHE A 74 -9.77 -15.87 22.45
C PHE A 74 -9.41 -17.36 22.44
N GLU A 75 -9.24 -17.97 23.62
CA GLU A 75 -8.86 -19.39 23.77
C GLU A 75 -9.94 -20.37 23.25
N THR A 76 -11.16 -19.90 23.01
CA THR A 76 -12.27 -20.71 22.52
C THR A 76 -12.47 -20.60 21.01
N LEU A 77 -11.74 -19.69 20.35
CA LEU A 77 -11.83 -19.49 18.91
C LEU A 77 -11.04 -20.56 18.14
N PRO A 78 -11.40 -20.85 16.88
CA PRO A 78 -10.57 -21.65 15.98
C PRO A 78 -9.14 -21.11 15.86
N GLU A 79 -8.16 -21.98 15.62
CA GLU A 79 -6.74 -21.59 15.50
C GLU A 79 -6.51 -20.53 14.41
N SER A 80 -7.25 -20.60 13.30
CA SER A 80 -7.23 -19.60 12.23
C SER A 80 -7.61 -18.20 12.73
N ASP A 81 -8.65 -18.11 13.55
CA ASP A 81 -9.19 -16.85 14.06
C ASP A 81 -8.27 -16.30 15.16
N GLN A 82 -7.71 -17.18 15.98
CA GLN A 82 -6.68 -16.82 16.96
C GLN A 82 -5.44 -16.24 16.27
N PHE A 83 -4.99 -16.87 15.17
CA PHE A 83 -3.88 -16.38 14.36
C PHE A 83 -4.18 -15.01 13.75
N ALA A 84 -5.36 -14.84 13.13
CA ALA A 84 -5.78 -13.57 12.54
C ALA A 84 -5.82 -12.43 13.57
N ILE A 85 -6.34 -12.69 14.77
CA ILE A 85 -6.36 -11.71 15.87
C ILE A 85 -4.95 -11.33 16.30
N ARG A 86 -4.07 -12.32 16.53
CA ARG A 86 -2.67 -12.07 16.92
C ARG A 86 -1.93 -11.28 15.84
N GLU A 87 -2.15 -11.62 14.58
CA GLU A 87 -1.52 -10.96 13.45
C GLU A 87 -1.99 -9.51 13.29
N ALA A 88 -3.28 -9.25 13.47
CA ALA A 88 -3.82 -7.89 13.47
C ALA A 88 -3.22 -7.03 14.60
N ILE A 89 -3.15 -7.57 15.82
CA ILE A 89 -2.50 -6.88 16.96
C ILE A 89 -1.03 -6.64 16.66
N ARG A 90 -0.31 -7.65 16.13
CA ARG A 90 1.11 -7.55 15.77
C ARG A 90 1.35 -6.44 14.74
N LYS A 91 0.59 -6.41 13.64
CA LYS A 91 0.73 -5.40 12.58
C LYS A 91 0.50 -3.98 13.10
N ARG A 92 -0.57 -3.77 13.89
CA ARG A 92 -0.86 -2.48 14.54
C ARG A 92 0.25 -2.05 15.48
N LEU A 93 0.74 -2.97 16.32
CA LEU A 93 1.82 -2.72 17.27
C LEU A 93 3.12 -2.35 16.57
N VAL A 94 3.54 -3.12 15.57
CA VAL A 94 4.79 -2.87 14.83
C VAL A 94 4.73 -1.52 14.10
N HIS A 95 3.60 -1.20 13.46
CA HIS A 95 3.39 0.10 12.80
C HIS A 95 3.53 1.26 13.78
N PHE A 96 2.79 1.19 14.89
CA PHE A 96 2.80 2.22 15.93
C PHE A 96 4.20 2.39 16.53
N LEU A 97 4.86 1.29 16.90
CA LEU A 97 6.20 1.33 17.49
C LEU A 97 7.23 1.89 16.51
N TYR A 98 7.18 1.52 15.23
CA TYR A 98 8.07 2.09 14.22
C TYR A 98 7.90 3.61 14.15
N ALA A 99 6.66 4.11 14.07
CA ALA A 99 6.40 5.54 14.04
C ALA A 99 6.86 6.25 15.33
N ALA A 100 6.55 5.69 16.50
CA ALA A 100 6.93 6.26 17.80
C ALA A 100 8.45 6.30 18.02
N PHE A 101 9.16 5.22 17.73
CA PHE A 101 10.62 5.18 17.84
C PHE A 101 11.30 6.05 16.80
N THR A 102 10.76 6.11 15.57
CA THR A 102 11.27 7.03 14.53
C THR A 102 11.15 8.47 15.01
N LYS A 103 9.99 8.88 15.55
CA LYS A 103 9.80 10.22 16.11
C LYS A 103 10.85 10.55 17.18
N ARG A 104 11.14 9.58 18.06
CA ARG A 104 12.07 9.75 19.17
C ARG A 104 13.55 9.76 18.75
N LEU A 105 13.92 8.92 17.79
CA LEU A 105 15.32 8.64 17.45
C LEU A 105 15.79 9.35 16.17
N ASN A 106 14.85 9.75 15.30
CA ASN A 106 15.12 10.37 14.02
C ASN A 106 13.92 11.24 13.57
N GLU A 107 13.76 12.38 14.24
CA GLU A 107 12.65 13.33 14.01
C GLU A 107 12.59 13.80 12.54
N GLU A 108 13.74 14.04 11.89
CA GLU A 108 13.78 14.41 10.47
C GLU A 108 13.13 13.37 9.56
N HIS A 109 13.34 12.08 9.82
CA HIS A 109 12.68 11.00 9.06
C HIS A 109 11.19 10.91 9.37
N TYR A 110 10.81 11.14 10.63
CA TYR A 110 9.41 11.15 11.05
C TYR A 110 8.64 12.28 10.35
N ASP A 111 9.20 13.47 10.29
CA ASP A 111 8.58 14.60 9.61
C ASP A 111 8.48 14.33 8.10
N ALA A 112 9.55 13.81 7.49
CA ALA A 112 9.58 13.52 6.06
C ALA A 112 8.58 12.43 5.64
N MET A 113 8.31 11.42 6.49
CA MET A 113 7.38 10.34 6.13
C MET A 113 5.90 10.73 6.22
N PHE A 114 5.58 11.84 6.88
CA PHE A 114 4.23 12.40 6.97
C PHE A 114 4.07 13.74 6.26
N ASP A 115 5.10 14.23 5.57
CA ASP A 115 5.05 15.45 4.79
C ASP A 115 4.24 15.23 3.49
N GLU A 116 3.18 16.01 3.30
CA GLU A 116 2.28 15.87 2.14
C GLU A 116 3.01 16.10 0.80
N SER A 117 3.97 17.03 0.76
CA SER A 117 4.73 17.29 -0.46
C SER A 117 5.68 16.13 -0.80
N ALA A 118 6.31 15.53 0.22
CA ALA A 118 7.14 14.35 0.07
C ALA A 118 6.30 13.18 -0.45
N ILE A 119 5.13 12.93 0.14
CA ILE A 119 4.21 11.87 -0.30
C ILE A 119 3.79 12.06 -1.77
N LEU A 120 3.47 13.30 -2.19
CA LEU A 120 3.14 13.57 -3.60
C LEU A 120 4.32 13.31 -4.54
N HIS A 121 5.54 13.70 -4.16
CA HIS A 121 6.75 13.40 -4.94
C HIS A 121 7.03 11.89 -5.03
N GLN A 122 6.87 11.16 -3.92
CA GLN A 122 7.02 9.71 -3.87
C GLN A 122 6.04 9.00 -4.78
N ARG A 123 4.76 9.42 -4.78
CA ARG A 123 3.73 8.85 -5.66
C ARG A 123 4.07 9.04 -7.13
N LEU A 124 4.43 10.26 -7.52
CA LEU A 124 4.86 10.56 -8.90
C LEU A 124 6.07 9.71 -9.29
N PHE A 125 7.08 9.63 -8.42
CA PHE A 125 8.27 8.83 -8.65
C PHE A 125 7.94 7.35 -8.84
N LYS A 126 7.12 6.78 -7.95
CA LYS A 126 6.67 5.38 -8.01
C LYS A 126 5.87 5.13 -9.29
N SER A 127 4.83 5.92 -9.55
CA SER A 127 3.94 5.72 -10.69
C SER A 127 4.64 5.93 -12.03
N ALA A 128 5.66 6.79 -12.11
CA ALA A 128 6.49 6.96 -13.30
C ALA A 128 7.50 5.82 -13.51
N GLY A 129 7.92 5.14 -12.45
CA GLY A 129 8.84 4.00 -12.50
C GLY A 129 8.17 2.63 -12.65
N SER A 130 6.86 2.53 -12.44
CA SER A 130 6.09 1.29 -12.60
C SER A 130 6.02 0.83 -14.07
N PRO A 131 5.94 -0.48 -14.34
CA PRO A 131 5.87 -1.02 -15.71
C PRO A 131 4.53 -0.77 -16.44
N TRP A 132 3.55 -0.13 -15.79
CA TRP A 132 2.24 0.21 -16.36
C TRP A 132 1.51 -1.00 -16.96
N GLU A 133 1.29 -2.04 -16.14
CA GLU A 133 0.69 -3.33 -16.52
C GLU A 133 -0.72 -3.19 -17.12
N GLY A 134 -0.80 -2.77 -18.39
CA GLY A 134 -2.03 -2.62 -19.15
C GLY A 134 -2.52 -1.17 -19.32
N ASP A 135 -2.21 -0.25 -18.41
CA ASP A 135 -2.60 1.17 -18.55
C ASP A 135 -1.73 2.17 -17.75
N SER A 136 -1.98 3.47 -17.98
CA SER A 136 -1.27 4.60 -17.35
C SER A 136 -2.17 5.48 -16.48
N ILE A 137 -3.32 4.96 -16.03
CA ILE A 137 -4.34 5.74 -15.30
C ILE A 137 -3.81 6.21 -13.96
N THR A 138 -3.13 5.35 -13.18
CA THR A 138 -2.52 5.75 -11.90
C THR A 138 -1.52 6.90 -12.08
N LEU A 139 -0.64 6.82 -13.09
CA LEU A 139 0.32 7.88 -13.40
C LEU A 139 -0.41 9.17 -13.79
N LYS A 140 -1.39 9.10 -14.67
CA LYS A 140 -2.17 10.28 -15.09
C LYS A 140 -2.92 10.91 -13.93
N ALA A 141 -3.50 10.11 -13.04
CA ALA A 141 -4.18 10.59 -11.85
C ALA A 141 -3.20 11.28 -10.88
N ASP A 142 -2.01 10.71 -10.67
CA ASP A 142 -0.98 11.34 -9.85
C ASP A 142 -0.45 12.64 -10.48
N MET A 143 -0.29 12.70 -11.80
CA MET A 143 0.05 13.96 -12.50
C MET A 143 -1.03 15.04 -12.33
N ILE A 144 -2.31 14.67 -12.43
CA ILE A 144 -3.43 15.60 -12.20
C ILE A 144 -3.41 16.11 -10.76
N ARG A 145 -3.26 15.22 -9.77
CA ARG A 145 -3.15 15.60 -8.35
C ARG A 145 -1.97 16.53 -8.11
N ALA A 146 -0.84 16.27 -8.76
CA ALA A 146 0.34 17.12 -8.69
C ALA A 146 0.07 18.54 -9.23
N VAL A 147 -0.61 18.64 -10.37
CA VAL A 147 -1.04 19.93 -10.95
C VAL A 147 -2.02 20.66 -10.02
N GLN A 148 -2.96 19.94 -9.39
CA GLN A 148 -3.93 20.51 -8.43
C GLN A 148 -3.27 20.98 -7.12
N CYS A 149 -2.23 20.28 -6.67
CA CYS A 149 -1.47 20.57 -5.45
C CYS A 149 -0.14 21.29 -5.74
N TRP A 150 -0.04 21.99 -6.87
CA TRP A 150 1.22 22.55 -7.37
C TRP A 150 1.94 23.45 -6.35
N THR A 151 1.19 24.28 -5.63
CA THR A 151 1.75 25.17 -4.60
C THR A 151 2.38 24.40 -3.45
N SER A 152 1.76 23.30 -3.00
CA SER A 152 2.31 22.44 -1.96
C SER A 152 3.58 21.74 -2.43
N LEU A 153 3.61 21.26 -3.69
CA LEU A 153 4.78 20.61 -4.29
C LEU A 153 6.01 21.53 -4.37
N ILE A 154 5.81 22.80 -4.73
CA ILE A 154 6.93 23.75 -4.87
C ILE A 154 7.31 24.41 -3.54
N SER A 155 6.42 24.42 -2.54
CA SER A 155 6.66 25.04 -1.23
C SER A 155 7.85 24.39 -0.51
N ALA A 156 8.01 23.07 -0.63
CA ALA A 156 9.11 22.30 -0.02
C ALA A 156 10.52 22.70 -0.50
N HIS A 157 10.63 23.33 -1.67
CA HIS A 157 11.91 23.73 -2.29
C HIS A 157 12.20 25.23 -2.22
N SER A 158 11.28 26.05 -1.68
CA SER A 158 11.30 27.51 -1.82
C SER A 158 12.17 28.26 -0.80
N VAL A 159 12.74 27.58 0.21
CA VAL A 159 13.45 28.27 1.31
C VAL A 159 14.90 28.68 0.97
N GLY A 160 15.44 28.27 -0.18
CA GLY A 160 16.89 28.37 -0.43
C GLY A 160 17.37 29.25 -1.58
N TYR A 161 16.53 29.55 -2.58
CA TYR A 161 16.96 30.27 -3.78
C TYR A 161 15.93 31.33 -4.13
N GLY A 162 16.34 32.59 -4.27
CA GLY A 162 15.54 33.72 -4.74
C GLY A 162 15.11 33.60 -6.21
N ARG A 163 14.60 32.42 -6.58
CA ARG A 163 14.05 32.09 -7.88
C ARG A 163 12.55 32.38 -7.78
N GLU A 164 12.03 33.22 -8.68
CA GLU A 164 10.58 33.41 -8.84
C GLU A 164 9.92 32.03 -8.89
N THR A 165 9.23 31.66 -7.81
CA THR A 165 8.50 30.40 -7.75
C THR A 165 7.41 30.47 -8.79
N CYS A 166 7.46 29.57 -9.79
CA CYS A 166 6.41 29.48 -10.79
C CYS A 166 5.12 29.02 -10.09
N SER A 167 4.25 29.98 -9.71
CA SER A 167 3.02 29.72 -8.96
C SER A 167 1.96 28.96 -9.76
N THR A 168 2.23 28.71 -11.04
CA THR A 168 1.31 28.02 -11.94
C THR A 168 1.99 26.80 -12.57
N PRO A 169 1.33 25.64 -12.60
CA PRO A 169 1.86 24.46 -13.26
C PRO A 169 1.99 24.71 -14.77
N THR A 170 3.06 24.17 -15.38
CA THR A 170 3.32 24.30 -16.82
C THR A 170 2.31 23.51 -17.66
N VAL A 171 1.74 22.45 -17.09
CA VAL A 171 0.76 21.58 -17.74
C VAL A 171 -0.60 21.79 -17.11
N THR A 172 -1.64 21.91 -17.95
CA THR A 172 -3.03 21.96 -17.52
C THR A 172 -3.84 20.91 -18.27
N TYR A 173 -4.87 20.39 -17.60
CA TYR A 173 -5.76 19.38 -18.16
C TYR A 173 -7.17 19.97 -18.30
N PRO A 174 -7.90 19.69 -19.40
CA PRO A 174 -9.30 20.06 -19.50
C PRO A 174 -10.13 19.39 -18.39
N ASP A 175 -11.14 20.07 -17.86
CA ASP A 175 -11.98 19.55 -16.76
C ASP A 175 -12.58 18.16 -17.04
N ARG A 176 -12.96 17.90 -18.30
CA ARG A 176 -13.44 16.57 -18.71
C ARG A 176 -12.41 15.47 -18.46
N VAL A 177 -11.15 15.74 -18.82
CA VAL A 177 -10.03 14.79 -18.69
C VAL A 177 -9.73 14.55 -17.22
N VAL A 178 -9.75 15.61 -16.40
CA VAL A 178 -9.59 15.53 -14.95
C VAL A 178 -10.66 14.62 -14.35
N ARG A 179 -11.94 14.87 -14.65
CA ARG A 179 -13.05 14.08 -14.14
C ARG A 179 -12.96 12.61 -14.57
N ASP A 180 -12.76 12.36 -15.86
CA ASP A 180 -12.79 11.01 -16.41
C ASP A 180 -11.64 10.14 -15.84
N ILE A 181 -10.43 10.70 -15.76
CA ILE A 181 -9.27 9.98 -15.24
C ILE A 181 -9.40 9.74 -13.74
N LEU A 182 -9.81 10.74 -12.96
CA LEU A 182 -9.99 10.56 -11.51
C LEU A 182 -11.13 9.58 -11.19
N ALA A 183 -12.19 9.57 -11.99
CA ALA A 183 -13.28 8.59 -11.85
C ALA A 183 -12.83 7.16 -12.21
N LEU A 184 -12.00 7.01 -13.25
CA LEU A 184 -11.45 5.70 -13.61
C LEU A 184 -10.44 5.20 -12.56
N ASP A 185 -9.55 6.07 -12.07
CA ASP A 185 -8.61 5.76 -10.98
C ASP A 185 -9.33 5.39 -9.67
N ALA A 186 -10.46 6.04 -9.38
CA ALA A 186 -11.30 5.67 -8.23
C ALA A 186 -11.89 4.26 -8.40
N ARG A 187 -12.48 3.95 -9.56
CA ARG A 187 -13.02 2.61 -9.85
C ARG A 187 -11.95 1.52 -9.83
N GLN A 188 -10.74 1.80 -10.35
CA GLN A 188 -9.62 0.87 -10.28
C GLN A 188 -9.22 0.59 -8.82
N ARG A 189 -9.08 1.63 -7.99
CA ARG A 189 -8.76 1.45 -6.56
C ARG A 189 -9.84 0.66 -5.81
N GLU A 190 -11.12 0.88 -6.14
CA GLU A 190 -12.22 0.09 -5.57
C GLU A 190 -12.13 -1.39 -5.99
N ALA A 191 -11.84 -1.65 -7.27
CA ALA A 191 -11.66 -3.00 -7.78
C ALA A 191 -10.44 -3.70 -7.16
N ASP A 192 -9.31 -2.99 -6.99
CA ASP A 192 -8.11 -3.52 -6.34
C ASP A 192 -8.39 -3.94 -4.89
N VAL A 193 -9.09 -3.08 -4.12
CA VAL A 193 -9.48 -3.39 -2.74
C VAL A 193 -10.43 -4.60 -2.69
N ALA A 194 -11.40 -4.67 -3.61
CA ALA A 194 -12.30 -5.82 -3.70
C ALA A 194 -11.53 -7.11 -4.03
N MET A 195 -10.61 -7.08 -4.99
CA MET A 195 -9.76 -8.22 -5.35
C MET A 195 -8.89 -8.69 -4.19
N ASP A 196 -8.29 -7.78 -3.44
CA ASP A 196 -7.48 -8.13 -2.26
C ASP A 196 -8.34 -8.77 -1.15
N GLN A 197 -9.54 -8.24 -0.90
CA GLN A 197 -10.48 -8.86 0.04
C GLN A 197 -10.91 -10.27 -0.40
N MET A 198 -11.13 -10.46 -1.71
CA MET A 198 -11.42 -11.79 -2.25
C MET A 198 -10.25 -12.74 -2.05
N ARG A 199 -9.02 -12.32 -2.35
CA ARG A 199 -7.81 -13.14 -2.13
C ARG A 199 -7.64 -13.54 -0.67
N ASP A 200 -7.87 -12.62 0.26
CA ASP A 200 -7.82 -12.88 1.70
C ASP A 200 -8.84 -13.95 2.13
N VAL A 201 -10.07 -13.89 1.60
CA VAL A 201 -11.10 -14.91 1.87
C VAL A 201 -10.69 -16.27 1.32
N LEU A 202 -10.14 -16.30 0.11
CA LEU A 202 -9.74 -17.53 -0.56
C LEU A 202 -8.45 -18.12 0.01
N GLY A 203 -7.62 -17.32 0.69
CA GLY A 203 -6.31 -17.72 1.20
C GLY A 203 -5.26 -17.87 0.09
N ILE A 204 -5.40 -17.11 -0.99
CA ILE A 204 -4.53 -17.20 -2.16
C ILE A 204 -3.59 -15.99 -2.25
N ASP A 205 -2.43 -16.17 -2.87
CA ASP A 205 -1.53 -15.04 -3.13
C ASP A 205 -1.95 -14.22 -4.36
N ILE A 206 -1.13 -13.21 -4.73
CA ILE A 206 -1.41 -12.34 -5.88
C ILE A 206 -1.47 -13.11 -7.22
N LEU A 207 -0.83 -14.27 -7.29
CA LEU A 207 -0.81 -15.17 -8.46
C LEU A 207 -1.90 -16.26 -8.39
N GLY A 208 -2.71 -16.28 -7.32
CA GLY A 208 -3.71 -17.32 -7.09
C GLY A 208 -3.14 -18.64 -6.58
N TRP A 209 -1.90 -18.64 -6.08
CA TRP A 209 -1.24 -19.85 -5.60
C TRP A 209 -1.72 -20.27 -4.21
N VAL A 210 -1.85 -21.59 -4.00
CA VAL A 210 -2.12 -22.25 -2.71
C VAL A 210 -1.36 -23.56 -2.58
N PRO A 211 -1.06 -24.04 -1.35
CA PRO A 211 -0.60 -25.39 -1.11
C PRO A 211 -1.56 -26.45 -1.66
N ASN A 212 -1.02 -27.62 -2.04
CA ASN A 212 -1.81 -28.68 -2.70
C ASN A 212 -2.95 -29.21 -1.81
N ASP A 213 -2.72 -29.29 -0.51
CA ASP A 213 -3.69 -29.71 0.51
C ASP A 213 -4.82 -28.70 0.74
N GLU A 214 -4.58 -27.41 0.44
CA GLU A 214 -5.57 -26.34 0.56
C GLU A 214 -6.34 -26.07 -0.74
N TYR A 215 -5.87 -26.62 -1.88
CA TYR A 215 -6.42 -26.34 -3.21
C TYR A 215 -7.93 -26.59 -3.33
N GLU A 216 -8.41 -27.77 -2.90
CA GLU A 216 -9.83 -28.10 -2.98
C GLU A 216 -10.68 -27.19 -2.08
N THR A 217 -10.14 -26.79 -0.94
CA THR A 217 -10.81 -25.85 -0.02
C THR A 217 -10.88 -24.45 -0.64
N ALA A 218 -9.81 -23.97 -1.26
CA ALA A 218 -9.81 -22.69 -1.99
C ALA A 218 -10.81 -22.71 -3.17
N LYS A 219 -10.88 -23.81 -3.92
CA LYS A 219 -11.83 -23.98 -5.04
C LYS A 219 -13.28 -24.00 -4.56
N GLU A 220 -13.56 -24.61 -3.41
CA GLU A 220 -14.89 -24.57 -2.79
C GLU A 220 -15.25 -23.15 -2.34
N LYS A 221 -14.33 -22.47 -1.62
CA LYS A 221 -14.53 -21.08 -1.20
C LYS A 221 -14.79 -20.14 -2.37
N ALA A 222 -14.09 -20.32 -3.51
CA ALA A 222 -14.31 -19.54 -4.71
C ALA A 222 -15.72 -19.74 -5.29
N ARG A 223 -16.21 -20.99 -5.31
CA ARG A 223 -17.58 -21.31 -5.73
C ARG A 223 -18.63 -20.71 -4.78
N GLU A 224 -18.42 -20.81 -3.48
CA GLU A 224 -19.29 -20.20 -2.47
C GLU A 224 -19.31 -18.66 -2.58
N LEU A 225 -18.16 -18.04 -2.79
CA LEU A 225 -18.02 -16.59 -2.96
C LEU A 225 -18.80 -16.14 -4.20
N LYS A 226 -18.62 -16.81 -5.35
CA LYS A 226 -19.37 -16.53 -6.57
C LYS A 226 -20.88 -16.65 -6.35
N ALA A 227 -21.33 -17.70 -5.66
CA ALA A 227 -22.75 -17.89 -5.36
C ALA A 227 -23.31 -16.75 -4.49
N LYS A 228 -22.60 -16.35 -3.42
CA LYS A 228 -22.99 -15.24 -2.56
C LYS A 228 -23.05 -13.90 -3.32
N MET A 229 -22.11 -13.66 -4.23
CA MET A 229 -22.14 -12.48 -5.09
C MET A 229 -23.35 -12.49 -6.03
N LEU A 230 -23.70 -13.63 -6.61
CA LEU A 230 -24.89 -13.76 -7.47
C LEU A 230 -26.20 -13.54 -6.72
N ASP A 231 -26.28 -14.01 -5.47
CA ASP A 231 -27.45 -13.81 -4.61
C ASP A 231 -27.58 -12.35 -4.15
N ALA A 232 -26.45 -11.63 -4.01
CA ALA A 232 -26.40 -10.23 -3.64
C ALA A 232 -26.50 -9.26 -4.83
N ALA A 233 -26.53 -9.76 -6.08
CA ALA A 233 -26.58 -8.93 -7.27
C ALA A 233 -27.93 -8.18 -7.36
N GLU A 234 -27.87 -6.85 -7.42
CA GLU A 234 -29.07 -6.00 -7.45
C GLU A 234 -29.60 -5.80 -8.88
N THR A 235 -28.73 -5.90 -9.88
CA THR A 235 -29.08 -5.68 -11.29
C THR A 235 -28.78 -6.89 -12.18
N ASP A 236 -29.49 -6.99 -13.29
CA ASP A 236 -29.21 -8.02 -14.31
C ASP A 236 -27.81 -7.88 -14.91
N GLU A 237 -27.28 -6.65 -15.00
CA GLU A 237 -25.93 -6.37 -15.48
C GLU A 237 -24.87 -6.92 -14.51
N ASP A 238 -25.03 -6.68 -13.20
CA ASP A 238 -24.14 -7.23 -12.17
C ASP A 238 -24.15 -8.76 -12.20
N ARG A 239 -25.34 -9.35 -12.33
CA ARG A 239 -25.50 -10.80 -12.38
C ARG A 239 -24.80 -11.39 -13.61
N ILE A 240 -24.94 -10.78 -14.78
CA ILE A 240 -24.23 -11.20 -16.01
C ILE A 240 -22.72 -11.04 -15.84
N GLY A 241 -22.27 -9.94 -15.26
CA GLY A 241 -20.86 -9.67 -14.96
C GLY A 241 -20.25 -10.74 -14.07
N ILE A 242 -20.90 -11.08 -12.96
CA ILE A 242 -20.44 -12.12 -12.05
C ILE A 242 -20.48 -13.50 -12.71
N GLN A 243 -21.48 -13.80 -13.53
CA GLN A 243 -21.57 -15.10 -14.20
C GLN A 243 -20.44 -15.34 -15.19
N ASN A 244 -20.11 -14.33 -15.99
CA ASN A 244 -19.23 -14.47 -17.15
C ASN A 244 -17.79 -13.96 -16.92
N HIS A 245 -17.59 -13.14 -15.90
CA HIS A 245 -16.32 -12.44 -15.64
C HIS A 245 -15.86 -12.58 -14.19
N PHE A 246 -16.23 -13.68 -13.52
CA PHE A 246 -15.70 -13.96 -12.19
C PHE A 246 -14.19 -14.22 -12.28
N PRO A 247 -13.33 -13.47 -11.56
CA PRO A 247 -11.88 -13.52 -11.74
C PRO A 247 -11.21 -14.87 -11.47
N PHE A 248 -11.88 -15.76 -10.75
CA PHE A 248 -11.36 -17.07 -10.33
C PHE A 248 -12.06 -18.24 -11.04
N ASP A 249 -12.82 -17.98 -12.11
CA ASP A 249 -13.30 -19.05 -12.97
C ASP A 249 -12.14 -19.66 -13.77
N ASP A 250 -12.24 -20.96 -14.03
CA ASP A 250 -11.31 -21.65 -14.92
C ASP A 250 -11.44 -21.03 -16.32
N PHE A 251 -10.34 -20.48 -16.84
CA PHE A 251 -10.27 -19.97 -18.21
C PHE A 251 -10.03 -21.13 -19.18
N ASP A 252 -10.92 -21.33 -20.16
CA ASP A 252 -10.66 -22.30 -21.22
C ASP A 252 -9.65 -21.72 -22.22
N GLU A 253 -8.39 -22.11 -22.10
CA GLU A 253 -7.31 -21.70 -23.00
C GLU A 253 -7.47 -22.25 -24.43
N ASN A 254 -8.48 -23.09 -24.71
CA ASN A 254 -8.73 -23.69 -26.03
C ASN A 254 -9.88 -23.06 -26.81
N SER A 255 -10.47 -21.97 -26.31
CA SER A 255 -11.54 -21.22 -26.99
C SER A 255 -11.02 -20.16 -27.96
#